data_AF-M6VZ42-F1
#
_entry.id   AF-M6VZ42-F1
#
_cell.length_a   1.000
_cell.length_b   1.000
_cell.length_c   1.000
_cell.angle_alpha   90.00
_cell.angle_beta   90.00
_cell.angle_gamma   90.00
#
_symmetry.space_group_name_H-M   'P 1'
#
loop_
_entity.id
_entity.type
_entity.pdbx_description
1 polymer ?
#
loop_
_entity_poly.entity_id
_entity_poly.type
_entity_poly.pdbx_seq_one_letter_code
_entity_poly.pdbx_strand_id
1 'polypeptide(L)'
;MFPTIACAEKKFRKHISDSKLVPSEIEFYSDVLPGLSGKNVILITNPSGIGRSPERILREFKKYNVKIKHLIGLEHGFLGLEEDFSKSPVTVDEFFNLPIYHIYRVKNSELPAILKGADAILFDVQDMGMRCYTYVTVLKRIMDGIPDSTNTKLIVLDHVNPALYLKGRGEMIDKKFLNFAGEFPSLFLGGLTLGESAAYYNAEYLDHRVRLEIISPKNAKRSFDWDKEGIPWTTPSPNLPTVDSAINYLGLVLLEGVNVSVGRGTTAPFVYFGAPWMIEPEKLAEELNQNSGGDYYYQTVFFKPVFGPYKNEICRGLRLTVVNRKYDPLKMAFQLIAALKSNYKEFKWRSYPDGTYNVDFLWGTESFRKAIDSGKSYGLYSEYLSPIEKEYNEKLKSIISTNTKFLSGTISFCILFLILNVSVFAENSEWKEYTLKELIGKLKYYTYAKVAQSLRREYPANREQIWESGNCSVSVPDLPGPFFCGLLKQQYPPDSTSEKIYATPESLSPNSTYEPDSGLKVYKNIQLYSGTTILGKNVVKIDSEENPGESIRAFYLNNGQLSHYEFRDRILIFDWSGSKLNAILEVTVDPILRPISGREILFP
;
A
#
# COMPACT_ATOMS: atom_id res chain seq x y z
N MET A 1 -60.06 24.68 -19.42
CA MET A 1 -58.57 24.72 -19.38
C MET A 1 -58.16 24.03 -18.09
N PHE A 2 -57.90 22.72 -18.13
CA PHE A 2 -57.43 21.99 -16.95
C PHE A 2 -55.96 22.36 -16.72
N PRO A 3 -55.53 22.62 -15.47
CA PRO A 3 -54.13 22.85 -15.21
C PRO A 3 -53.39 21.54 -15.49
N THR A 4 -52.50 21.56 -16.47
CA THR A 4 -51.48 20.54 -16.64
C THR A 4 -50.60 20.59 -15.40
N ILE A 5 -50.93 19.80 -14.38
CA ILE A 5 -49.98 19.39 -13.36
C ILE A 5 -48.95 18.58 -14.12
N ALA A 6 -47.84 19.23 -14.48
CA ALA A 6 -46.66 18.52 -14.92
C ALA A 6 -46.30 17.56 -13.79
N CYS A 7 -46.61 16.27 -13.97
CA CYS A 7 -45.99 15.23 -13.17
C CYS A 7 -44.50 15.37 -13.43
N ALA A 8 -43.78 16.04 -12.53
CA ALA A 8 -42.33 15.96 -12.50
C ALA A 8 -42.02 14.48 -12.38
N GLU A 9 -41.49 13.88 -13.44
CA GLU A 9 -40.99 12.52 -13.39
C GLU A 9 -40.04 12.44 -12.20
N LYS A 10 -40.35 11.56 -11.23
CA LYS A 10 -39.45 11.30 -10.12
C LYS A 10 -38.17 10.72 -10.71
N LYS A 11 -37.16 11.57 -10.96
CA LYS A 11 -35.80 11.10 -11.22
C LYS A 11 -35.34 10.35 -9.96
N PHE A 12 -35.28 9.02 -10.05
CA PHE A 12 -34.87 8.16 -8.94
C PHE A 12 -33.38 8.33 -8.60
N ARG A 13 -32.56 8.67 -9.60
CA ARG A 13 -31.15 9.02 -9.43
C ARG A 13 -30.81 10.33 -10.12
N LYS A 14 -29.96 11.09 -9.46
CA LYS A 14 -29.42 12.35 -9.97
C LYS A 14 -28.17 12.08 -10.81
N HIS A 15 -28.07 12.69 -11.99
CA HIS A 15 -26.85 12.57 -12.80
C HIS A 15 -25.70 13.33 -12.10
N ILE A 16 -24.45 12.88 -12.30
CA ILE A 16 -23.29 13.50 -11.64
C ILE A 16 -23.11 14.98 -11.98
N SER A 17 -23.46 15.39 -13.21
CA SER A 17 -23.47 16.80 -13.63
C SER A 17 -24.43 17.67 -12.82
N ASP A 18 -25.46 17.06 -12.26
CA ASP A 18 -26.51 17.78 -11.52
C ASP A 18 -26.20 17.79 -10.01
N SER A 19 -25.24 16.97 -9.54
CA SER A 19 -24.83 16.89 -8.14
C SER A 19 -24.52 18.28 -7.58
N LYS A 20 -25.00 18.54 -6.36
CA LYS A 20 -24.63 19.76 -5.62
C LYS A 20 -23.38 19.52 -4.78
N LEU A 21 -23.07 18.26 -4.46
CA LEU A 21 -21.85 17.90 -3.76
C LEU A 21 -20.67 18.08 -4.71
N VAL A 22 -19.67 18.81 -4.25
CA VAL A 22 -18.39 18.94 -4.95
C VAL A 22 -17.36 18.09 -4.20
N PRO A 23 -16.85 17.00 -4.81
CA PRO A 23 -15.84 16.16 -4.17
C PRO A 23 -14.58 16.95 -3.80
N SER A 24 -13.93 16.57 -2.71
CA SER A 24 -12.69 17.17 -2.22
C SER A 24 -11.57 17.18 -3.26
N GLU A 25 -11.52 16.17 -4.14
CA GLU A 25 -10.54 16.10 -5.24
C GLU A 25 -10.59 17.33 -6.18
N ILE A 26 -11.75 17.97 -6.35
CA ILE A 26 -11.88 19.13 -7.25
C ILE A 26 -11.07 20.30 -6.69
N GLU A 27 -11.27 20.63 -5.42
CA GLU A 27 -10.52 21.68 -4.72
C GLU A 27 -9.04 21.30 -4.56
N PHE A 28 -8.74 20.02 -4.31
CA PHE A 28 -7.36 19.56 -4.26
C PHE A 28 -6.60 19.88 -5.54
N TYR A 29 -7.13 19.49 -6.70
CA TYR A 29 -6.44 19.71 -7.97
C TYR A 29 -6.37 21.18 -8.37
N SER A 30 -7.38 22.00 -8.05
CA SER A 30 -7.41 23.41 -8.45
C SER A 30 -6.62 24.32 -7.51
N ASP A 31 -6.70 24.09 -6.20
CA ASP A 31 -6.31 25.10 -5.20
C ASP A 31 -5.12 24.63 -4.34
N VAL A 32 -5.02 23.33 -4.04
CA VAL A 32 -3.98 22.81 -3.12
C VAL A 32 -2.77 22.23 -3.83
N LEU A 33 -2.97 21.42 -4.88
CA LEU A 33 -1.88 20.80 -5.65
C LEU A 33 -0.90 21.83 -6.24
N PRO A 34 -1.30 23.01 -6.76
CA PRO A 34 -0.36 24.02 -7.22
C PRO A 34 0.60 24.49 -6.12
N GLY A 35 0.14 24.56 -4.88
CA GLY A 35 0.93 24.92 -3.70
C GLY A 35 1.97 23.87 -3.30
N LEU A 36 1.88 22.66 -3.87
CA LEU A 36 2.86 21.58 -3.70
C LEU A 36 3.96 21.61 -4.77
N SER A 37 4.08 22.69 -5.55
CA SER A 37 5.06 22.78 -6.63
C SER A 37 6.49 22.49 -6.16
N GLY A 38 7.16 21.56 -6.85
CA GLY A 38 8.52 21.10 -6.51
C GLY A 38 8.64 20.24 -5.25
N LYS A 39 7.53 19.92 -4.57
CA LYS A 39 7.51 19.17 -3.30
C LYS A 39 7.54 17.66 -3.50
N ASN A 40 8.03 16.96 -2.48
CA ASN A 40 8.02 15.50 -2.41
C ASN A 40 6.80 15.02 -1.63
N VAL A 41 5.98 14.18 -2.26
CA VAL A 41 4.71 13.68 -1.71
C VAL A 41 4.77 12.17 -1.52
N ILE A 42 4.24 11.68 -0.39
CA ILE A 42 3.88 10.27 -0.21
C ILE A 42 2.38 10.14 -0.47
N LEU A 43 2.01 9.13 -1.27
CA LEU A 43 0.62 8.93 -1.70
C LEU A 43 -0.01 7.73 -0.99
N ILE A 44 -1.17 7.96 -0.35
CA ILE A 44 -2.00 6.95 0.29
C ILE A 44 -3.39 7.06 -0.30
N THR A 45 -3.67 6.26 -1.33
CA THR A 45 -4.96 6.28 -2.05
C THR A 45 -5.21 4.91 -2.68
N ASN A 46 -6.42 4.74 -3.21
CA ASN A 46 -6.86 3.61 -4.02
C ASN A 46 -7.94 4.10 -5.02
N PRO A 47 -8.57 3.22 -5.82
CA PRO A 47 -9.64 3.64 -6.71
C PRO A 47 -10.81 4.35 -6.06
N SER A 48 -11.07 4.22 -4.76
CA SER A 48 -12.16 4.98 -4.15
C SER A 48 -11.84 6.45 -3.88
N GLY A 49 -10.58 6.86 -4.00
CA GLY A 49 -10.14 8.25 -4.07
C GLY A 49 -9.66 8.66 -5.48
N ILE A 50 -8.71 9.60 -5.55
CA ILE A 50 -8.05 10.05 -6.79
C ILE A 50 -7.31 8.93 -7.50
N GLY A 51 -6.97 7.84 -6.81
CA GLY A 51 -6.43 6.61 -7.39
C GLY A 51 -7.31 6.00 -8.48
N ARG A 52 -8.58 6.44 -8.63
CA ARG A 52 -9.45 6.08 -9.76
C ARG A 52 -8.91 6.47 -11.13
N SER A 53 -7.95 7.40 -11.17
CA SER A 53 -7.35 7.89 -12.42
C SER A 53 -5.85 8.14 -12.22
N PRO A 54 -5.02 7.08 -12.17
CA PRO A 54 -3.58 7.24 -11.95
C PRO A 54 -2.91 8.13 -13.02
N GLU A 55 -3.41 8.13 -14.25
CA GLU A 55 -2.92 9.00 -15.33
C GLU A 55 -3.17 10.48 -15.04
N ARG A 56 -4.29 10.82 -14.39
CA ARG A 56 -4.58 12.18 -13.94
C ARG A 56 -3.61 12.58 -12.84
N ILE A 57 -3.33 11.69 -11.88
CA ILE A 57 -2.32 11.93 -10.84
C ILE A 57 -0.98 12.25 -11.50
N LEU A 58 -0.48 11.37 -12.39
CA LEU A 58 0.79 11.56 -13.09
C LEU A 58 0.84 12.88 -13.87
N ARG A 59 -0.21 13.19 -14.64
CA ARG A 59 -0.27 14.42 -15.46
C ARG A 59 -0.29 15.68 -14.61
N GLU A 60 -1.19 15.77 -13.63
CA GLU A 60 -1.34 16.98 -12.81
C GLU A 60 -0.16 17.16 -11.86
N PHE A 61 0.40 16.09 -11.28
CA PHE A 61 1.59 16.20 -10.43
C PHE A 61 2.81 16.63 -11.25
N LYS A 62 2.99 16.09 -12.46
CA LYS A 62 4.05 16.51 -13.38
C LYS A 62 3.91 17.98 -13.78
N LYS A 63 2.70 18.48 -14.03
CA LYS A 63 2.42 19.89 -14.38
C LYS A 63 2.98 20.85 -13.33
N TYR A 64 2.91 20.50 -12.05
CA TYR A 64 3.45 21.31 -10.95
C TYR A 64 4.80 20.78 -10.42
N ASN A 65 5.47 19.87 -11.12
CA ASN A 65 6.74 19.27 -10.68
C ASN A 65 6.67 18.66 -9.26
N VAL A 66 5.51 18.13 -8.88
CA VAL A 66 5.32 17.39 -7.62
C VAL A 66 5.86 15.98 -7.80
N LYS A 67 6.73 15.54 -6.89
CA LYS A 67 7.41 14.25 -6.97
C LYS A 67 6.78 13.26 -6.02
N ILE A 68 6.22 12.18 -6.53
CA ILE A 68 5.74 11.08 -5.69
C ILE A 68 6.98 10.25 -5.28
N LYS A 69 7.27 10.15 -3.97
CA LYS A 69 8.42 9.35 -3.49
C LYS A 69 8.14 7.86 -3.52
N HIS A 70 6.96 7.49 -3.04
CA HIS A 70 6.45 6.13 -2.94
C HIS A 70 4.99 6.18 -2.53
N LEU A 71 4.34 5.03 -2.60
CA LEU A 71 2.98 4.80 -2.15
C LEU A 71 2.98 4.07 -0.81
N ILE A 72 1.89 4.23 -0.06
CA ILE A 72 1.55 3.33 1.05
C ILE A 72 0.25 2.63 0.67
N GLY A 73 0.33 1.32 0.49
CA GLY A 73 -0.79 0.45 0.13
C GLY A 73 -1.65 0.14 1.35
N LEU A 74 -2.96 0.15 1.13
CA LEU A 74 -3.99 -0.23 2.08
C LEU A 74 -4.19 -1.75 2.06
N GLU A 75 -5.32 -2.23 2.58
CA GLU A 75 -5.64 -3.66 2.74
C GLU A 75 -5.58 -4.44 1.43
N HIS A 76 -6.15 -3.85 0.40
CA HIS A 76 -6.39 -4.48 -0.89
C HIS A 76 -5.41 -4.00 -1.97
N GLY A 77 -4.24 -3.51 -1.55
CA GLY A 77 -3.23 -2.90 -2.43
C GLY A 77 -3.64 -1.52 -2.98
N PHE A 78 -2.87 -1.00 -3.94
CA PHE A 78 -3.19 0.29 -4.58
C PHE A 78 -4.49 0.22 -5.38
N LEU A 79 -4.65 -0.77 -6.25
CA LEU A 79 -5.86 -0.91 -7.07
C LEU A 79 -7.09 -1.39 -6.29
N GLY A 80 -6.95 -1.72 -5.00
CA GLY A 80 -8.08 -2.19 -4.20
C GLY A 80 -8.64 -3.56 -4.64
N LEU A 81 -7.80 -4.42 -5.22
CA LEU A 81 -8.20 -5.68 -5.85
C LEU A 81 -7.75 -6.94 -5.08
N GLU A 82 -6.80 -6.81 -4.16
CA GLU A 82 -6.23 -7.97 -3.46
C GLU A 82 -7.24 -8.51 -2.40
N GLU A 83 -7.57 -9.79 -2.45
CA GLU A 83 -8.39 -10.43 -1.40
C GLU A 83 -7.57 -10.68 -0.12
N ASP A 84 -6.33 -11.15 -0.29
CA ASP A 84 -5.39 -11.41 0.79
C ASP A 84 -4.33 -10.31 0.87
N PHE A 85 -3.82 -10.05 2.07
CA PHE A 85 -2.69 -9.15 2.26
C PHE A 85 -1.46 -9.58 1.46
N SER A 86 -0.76 -8.61 0.89
CA SER A 86 0.58 -8.82 0.36
C SER A 86 1.49 -9.56 1.35
N LYS A 87 2.20 -10.58 0.84
CA LYS A 87 3.18 -11.36 1.60
C LYS A 87 4.47 -10.59 1.85
N SER A 88 4.72 -9.54 1.05
CA SER A 88 5.92 -8.71 1.14
C SER A 88 5.59 -7.36 1.78
N PRO A 89 6.47 -6.79 2.63
CA PRO A 89 6.25 -5.48 3.24
C PRO A 89 6.34 -4.32 2.24
N VAL A 90 7.02 -4.55 1.12
CA VAL A 90 7.16 -3.59 0.04
C VAL A 90 7.11 -4.31 -1.30
N THR A 91 6.38 -3.75 -2.26
CA THR A 91 6.42 -4.16 -3.67
C THR A 91 6.64 -2.93 -4.55
N VAL A 92 6.59 -3.08 -5.87
CA VAL A 92 6.62 -1.97 -6.83
C VAL A 92 5.25 -1.87 -7.47
N ASP A 93 4.70 -0.67 -7.52
CA ASP A 93 3.49 -0.38 -8.27
C ASP A 93 3.81 -0.26 -9.77
N GLU A 94 3.04 -0.94 -10.62
CA GLU A 94 3.29 -1.00 -12.07
C GLU A 94 2.95 0.31 -12.80
N PHE A 95 1.97 1.08 -12.30
CA PHE A 95 1.53 2.33 -12.93
C PHE A 95 2.49 3.49 -12.66
N PHE A 96 2.90 3.65 -11.41
CA PHE A 96 3.82 4.71 -10.99
C PHE A 96 5.28 4.30 -11.15
N ASN A 97 5.58 3.00 -11.25
CA ASN A 97 6.94 2.45 -11.19
C ASN A 97 7.69 2.93 -9.93
N LEU A 98 6.98 2.94 -8.80
CA LEU A 98 7.45 3.41 -7.49
C LEU A 98 7.25 2.33 -6.43
N PRO A 99 8.02 2.36 -5.32
CA PRO A 99 7.76 1.47 -4.20
C PRO A 99 6.35 1.68 -3.63
N ILE A 100 5.70 0.60 -3.22
CA ILE A 100 4.47 0.61 -2.42
C ILE A 100 4.72 -0.15 -1.12
N TYR A 101 4.61 0.55 0.01
CA TYR A 101 4.75 -0.03 1.34
C TYR A 101 3.39 -0.53 1.83
N HIS A 102 3.28 -1.82 2.11
CA HIS A 102 2.02 -2.44 2.54
C HIS A 102 1.84 -2.24 4.05
N ILE A 103 0.98 -1.30 4.44
CA ILE A 103 0.89 -0.81 5.83
C ILE A 103 0.66 -1.92 6.88
N TYR A 104 -0.01 -3.01 6.49
CA TYR A 104 -0.27 -4.20 7.31
C TYR A 104 0.99 -4.96 7.72
N ARG A 105 2.06 -4.81 6.95
CA ARG A 105 3.35 -5.46 7.18
C ARG A 105 4.39 -4.50 7.75
N VAL A 106 4.08 -3.20 7.79
CA VAL A 106 4.94 -2.15 8.30
C VAL A 106 4.69 -1.99 9.80
N LYS A 107 5.74 -2.09 10.61
CA LYS A 107 5.68 -1.84 12.05
C LYS A 107 5.66 -0.34 12.34
N ASN A 108 5.07 0.07 13.46
CA ASN A 108 5.06 1.48 13.88
C ASN A 108 6.47 2.06 14.01
N SER A 109 7.45 1.26 14.45
CA SER A 109 8.86 1.67 14.53
C SER A 109 9.51 1.97 13.17
N GLU A 110 8.92 1.49 12.06
CA GLU A 110 9.43 1.68 10.70
C GLU A 110 8.79 2.89 10.01
N LEU A 111 7.59 3.31 10.46
CA LEU A 111 6.84 4.42 9.87
C LEU A 111 7.63 5.74 9.82
N PRO A 112 8.31 6.20 10.89
CA PRO A 112 9.13 7.40 10.84
C PRO A 112 10.17 7.38 9.71
N ALA A 113 10.77 6.22 9.44
CA ALA A 113 11.75 6.07 8.37
C ALA A 113 11.11 6.07 6.97
N ILE A 114 9.92 5.47 6.84
CA ILE A 114 9.15 5.46 5.58
C ILE A 114 8.66 6.88 5.26
N LEU A 115 8.16 7.62 6.26
CA LEU A 115 7.62 8.97 6.09
C LEU A 115 8.71 10.05 5.95
N LYS A 116 9.98 9.70 6.18
CA LYS A 116 11.10 10.65 6.21
C LYS A 116 11.30 11.38 4.87
N GLY A 117 11.45 12.69 4.97
CA GLY A 117 11.77 13.56 3.85
C GLY A 117 10.63 13.69 2.84
N ALA A 118 9.38 13.51 3.28
CA ALA A 118 8.20 13.97 2.57
C ALA A 118 7.88 15.41 2.99
N ASP A 119 7.60 16.28 2.02
CA ASP A 119 7.07 17.61 2.29
C ASP A 119 5.57 17.52 2.62
N ALA A 120 4.85 16.59 1.97
CA ALA A 120 3.47 16.29 2.27
C ALA A 120 3.14 14.79 2.15
N ILE A 121 2.15 14.34 2.89
CA ILE A 121 1.53 13.03 2.79
C ILE A 121 0.08 13.27 2.36
N LEU A 122 -0.32 12.70 1.22
CA LEU A 122 -1.68 12.81 0.71
C LEU A 122 -2.45 11.53 1.06
N PHE A 123 -3.54 11.68 1.81
CA PHE A 123 -4.41 10.61 2.26
C PHE A 123 -5.79 10.77 1.66
N ASP A 124 -6.22 9.83 0.81
CA ASP A 124 -7.45 9.96 0.04
C ASP A 124 -8.09 8.60 -0.29
N VAL A 125 -9.10 8.22 0.48
CA VAL A 125 -9.82 6.93 0.36
C VAL A 125 -11.25 7.08 0.86
N GLN A 126 -12.18 6.29 0.31
CA GLN A 126 -13.53 6.14 0.84
C GLN A 126 -13.54 5.17 2.03
N ASP A 127 -13.84 5.69 3.22
CA ASP A 127 -14.05 4.92 4.45
C ASP A 127 -15.53 4.61 4.70
N MET A 128 -15.80 3.69 5.64
CA MET A 128 -17.16 3.30 6.05
C MET A 128 -17.67 4.03 7.30
N GLY A 129 -16.85 4.81 8.00
CA GLY A 129 -17.24 5.51 9.23
C GLY A 129 -17.34 4.59 10.45
N MET A 130 -16.61 3.47 10.43
CA MET A 130 -16.63 2.46 11.48
C MET A 130 -15.24 1.92 11.76
N ARG A 131 -15.00 1.58 13.03
CA ARG A 131 -13.67 1.25 13.54
C ARG A 131 -13.06 0.01 12.88
N CYS A 132 -13.88 -0.99 12.57
CA CYS A 132 -13.46 -2.23 11.92
C CYS A 132 -13.29 -2.14 10.40
N TYR A 133 -13.50 -0.95 9.81
CA TYR A 133 -13.00 -0.67 8.47
C TYR A 133 -11.65 0.04 8.60
N THR A 134 -10.61 -0.68 8.18
CA THR A 134 -9.22 -0.49 8.62
C THR A 134 -8.56 0.81 8.17
N TYR A 135 -9.17 1.58 7.26
CA TYR A 135 -8.60 2.81 6.73
C TYR A 135 -8.43 3.91 7.79
N VAL A 136 -9.32 3.95 8.78
CA VAL A 136 -9.18 4.88 9.92
C VAL A 136 -8.02 4.49 10.85
N THR A 137 -7.70 3.20 10.97
CA THR A 137 -6.46 2.73 11.63
C THR A 137 -5.22 3.12 10.83
N VAL A 138 -5.26 3.01 9.50
CA VAL A 138 -4.13 3.45 8.66
C VAL A 138 -3.87 4.94 8.89
N LEU A 139 -4.92 5.77 8.87
CA LEU A 139 -4.83 7.21 9.19
C LEU A 139 -4.14 7.45 10.53
N LYS A 140 -4.59 6.78 11.61
CA LYS A 140 -3.97 6.83 12.93
C LYS A 140 -2.47 6.54 12.89
N ARG A 141 -2.09 5.42 12.27
CA ARG A 141 -0.70 4.96 12.25
C ARG A 141 0.20 5.90 11.45
N ILE A 142 -0.32 6.47 10.36
CA ILE A 142 0.40 7.50 9.60
C ILE A 142 0.62 8.73 10.48
N MET A 143 -0.41 9.19 11.19
CA MET A 143 -0.31 10.32 12.10
C MET A 143 0.70 10.08 13.24
N ASP A 144 0.68 8.90 13.88
CA ASP A 144 1.65 8.49 14.90
C ASP A 144 3.09 8.43 14.34
N GLY A 145 3.22 8.08 13.06
CA GLY A 145 4.51 7.90 12.40
C GLY A 145 5.16 9.19 11.92
N ILE A 146 4.43 10.31 11.86
CA ILE A 146 4.97 11.60 11.42
C ILE A 146 5.89 12.14 12.53
N PRO A 147 7.21 12.25 12.29
CA PRO A 147 8.12 12.69 13.33
C PRO A 147 7.96 14.18 13.64
N ASP A 148 8.01 14.54 14.91
CA ASP A 148 7.82 15.90 15.44
C ASP A 148 8.80 16.90 14.84
N SER A 149 10.01 16.43 14.53
CA SER A 149 11.09 17.23 13.92
C SER A 149 10.85 17.58 12.45
N THR A 150 9.77 17.10 11.84
CA THR A 150 9.48 17.32 10.42
C THR A 150 8.45 18.43 10.22
N ASN A 151 8.61 19.19 9.13
CA ASN A 151 7.57 20.11 8.65
C ASN A 151 6.63 19.42 7.64
N THR A 152 6.50 18.08 7.74
CA THR A 152 5.68 17.29 6.84
C THR A 152 4.21 17.62 7.08
N LYS A 153 3.51 18.00 6.01
CA LYS A 153 2.07 18.27 6.05
C LYS A 153 1.27 17.01 5.74
N LEU A 154 0.31 16.64 6.58
CA LEU A 154 -0.69 15.62 6.23
C LEU A 154 -1.89 16.30 5.57
N ILE A 155 -2.18 15.94 4.32
CA ILE A 155 -3.33 16.44 3.55
C ILE A 155 -4.34 15.30 3.45
N VAL A 156 -5.53 15.47 4.00
CA VAL A 156 -6.62 14.50 3.94
C VAL A 156 -7.69 15.01 2.98
N LEU A 157 -7.93 14.27 1.89
CA LEU A 157 -9.08 14.51 1.03
C LEU A 157 -10.26 13.78 1.65
N ASP A 158 -11.18 14.55 2.22
CA ASP A 158 -12.27 13.99 3.00
C ASP A 158 -13.42 13.52 2.11
N HIS A 159 -14.18 12.56 2.62
CA HIS A 159 -15.33 11.96 1.95
C HIS A 159 -16.50 11.84 2.90
N VAL A 160 -17.72 11.96 2.35
CA VAL A 160 -18.90 11.42 3.03
C VAL A 160 -18.75 9.90 3.16
N ASN A 161 -19.26 9.28 4.20
CA ASN A 161 -19.25 7.81 4.36
C ASN A 161 -20.66 7.24 4.61
N PRO A 162 -20.88 5.93 4.36
CA PRO A 162 -22.19 5.30 4.56
C PRO A 162 -22.75 5.40 5.98
N ALA A 163 -21.90 5.44 7.02
CA ALA A 163 -22.35 5.55 8.41
C ALA A 163 -22.61 7.00 8.87
N LEU A 164 -22.34 8.02 8.04
CA LEU A 164 -22.28 9.43 8.49
C LEU A 164 -23.62 9.98 9.00
N TYR A 165 -24.74 9.37 8.60
CA TYR A 165 -26.07 9.70 9.11
C TYR A 165 -26.25 9.33 10.58
N LEU A 166 -25.41 8.45 11.10
CA LEU A 166 -25.34 8.07 12.51
C LEU A 166 -24.35 8.97 13.25
N LYS A 167 -24.65 9.15 14.54
CA LYS A 167 -23.70 9.65 15.52
C LYS A 167 -22.75 8.51 15.92
N GLY A 168 -21.84 8.76 16.87
CA GLY A 168 -21.06 7.68 17.47
C GLY A 168 -21.98 6.66 18.12
N ARG A 169 -21.81 5.37 17.82
CA ARG A 169 -22.64 4.25 18.32
C ARG A 169 -21.80 3.03 18.69
N GLY A 170 -22.27 2.25 19.66
CA GLY A 170 -21.55 1.13 20.24
C GLY A 170 -20.64 1.57 21.38
N GLU A 171 -19.57 0.81 21.62
CA GLU A 171 -18.63 1.08 22.72
C GLU A 171 -17.17 1.16 22.26
N MET A 172 -16.32 1.67 23.14
CA MET A 172 -14.88 1.74 22.96
C MET A 172 -14.25 0.33 23.01
N ILE A 173 -13.07 0.19 22.44
CA ILE A 173 -12.32 -1.07 22.48
C ILE A 173 -11.52 -1.22 23.79
N ASP A 174 -11.60 -2.38 24.42
CA ASP A 174 -10.70 -2.75 25.50
C ASP A 174 -9.31 -3.05 24.95
N LYS A 175 -8.27 -2.70 25.73
CA LYS A 175 -6.86 -2.95 25.35
C LYS A 175 -6.58 -4.41 24.96
N LYS A 176 -7.27 -5.37 25.58
CA LYS A 176 -7.11 -6.81 25.30
C LYS A 176 -7.62 -7.23 23.92
N PHE A 177 -8.46 -6.43 23.28
CA PHE A 177 -9.01 -6.70 21.94
C PHE A 177 -8.40 -5.82 20.85
N LEU A 178 -7.42 -4.97 21.18
CA LEU A 178 -6.73 -4.15 20.19
C LEU A 178 -6.08 -5.01 19.11
N ASN A 179 -6.38 -4.67 17.87
CA ASN A 179 -5.75 -5.23 16.67
C ASN A 179 -5.80 -4.18 15.55
N PHE A 180 -5.27 -4.52 14.38
CA PHE A 180 -5.28 -3.60 13.24
C PHE A 180 -6.70 -3.11 12.83
N ALA A 181 -7.72 -3.96 12.98
CA ALA A 181 -9.11 -3.61 12.72
C ALA A 181 -9.77 -2.83 13.89
N GLY A 182 -9.05 -2.49 14.95
CA GLY A 182 -9.62 -1.90 16.16
C GLY A 182 -8.77 -0.80 16.80
N GLU A 183 -7.64 -0.44 16.21
CA GLU A 183 -6.64 0.45 16.83
C GLU A 183 -7.06 1.93 16.89
N PHE A 184 -8.01 2.38 16.07
CA PHE A 184 -8.52 3.75 16.15
C PHE A 184 -9.40 3.97 17.38
N PRO A 185 -9.17 5.02 18.20
CA PRO A 185 -9.88 5.21 19.46
C PRO A 185 -11.26 5.85 19.26
N SER A 186 -12.20 5.09 18.69
CA SER A 186 -13.61 5.48 18.54
C SER A 186 -14.55 4.42 19.11
N LEU A 187 -15.84 4.76 19.18
CA LEU A 187 -16.89 3.74 19.26
C LEU A 187 -16.91 2.88 17.97
N PHE A 188 -17.67 1.79 17.98
CA PHE A 188 -17.75 0.88 16.83
C PHE A 188 -18.15 1.60 15.52
N LEU A 189 -19.22 2.40 15.57
CA LEU A 189 -19.48 3.43 14.56
C LEU A 189 -18.95 4.76 15.08
N GLY A 190 -17.99 5.36 14.39
CA GLY A 190 -17.27 6.53 14.89
C GLY A 190 -18.09 7.82 14.81
N GLY A 191 -19.08 7.89 13.92
CA GLY A 191 -19.84 9.12 13.71
C GLY A 191 -18.99 10.28 13.19
N LEU A 192 -17.92 9.98 12.45
CA LEU A 192 -16.98 10.95 11.89
C LEU A 192 -16.70 10.61 10.42
N THR A 193 -16.35 11.62 9.62
CA THR A 193 -15.62 11.41 8.35
C THR A 193 -14.15 11.07 8.63
N LEU A 194 -13.36 10.72 7.60
CA LEU A 194 -11.92 10.50 7.78
C LEU A 194 -11.20 11.81 8.15
N GLY A 195 -11.59 12.93 7.54
CA GLY A 195 -11.08 14.25 7.89
C GLY A 195 -11.41 14.63 9.34
N GLU A 196 -12.67 14.46 9.75
CA GLU A 196 -13.08 14.67 11.15
C GLU A 196 -12.34 13.71 12.10
N SER A 197 -12.09 12.46 11.69
CA SER A 197 -11.29 11.48 12.45
C SER A 197 -9.83 11.91 12.60
N ALA A 198 -9.22 12.47 11.55
CA ALA A 198 -7.87 13.02 11.59
C ALA A 198 -7.80 14.19 12.58
N ALA A 199 -8.77 15.12 12.51
CA ALA A 199 -8.83 16.26 13.41
C ALA A 199 -9.03 15.83 14.87
N TYR A 200 -9.92 14.86 15.10
CA TYR A 200 -10.17 14.25 16.41
C TYR A 200 -8.90 13.61 16.99
N TYR A 201 -8.24 12.77 16.19
CA TYR A 201 -7.03 12.08 16.64
C TYR A 201 -5.88 13.06 16.92
N ASN A 202 -5.71 14.04 16.03
CA ASN A 202 -4.69 15.09 16.17
C ASN A 202 -4.90 15.88 17.46
N ALA A 203 -6.15 16.19 17.82
CA ALA A 203 -6.50 16.99 18.98
C ALA A 203 -6.38 16.23 20.31
N GLU A 204 -6.71 14.94 20.33
CA GLU A 204 -6.97 14.22 21.58
C GLU A 204 -5.91 13.18 21.95
N TYR A 205 -5.17 12.65 20.97
CA TYR A 205 -4.32 11.47 21.20
C TYR A 205 -2.86 11.65 20.82
N LEU A 206 -2.53 12.69 20.03
CA LEU A 206 -1.15 13.00 19.73
C LEU A 206 -0.54 13.96 20.75
N ASP A 207 0.65 13.60 21.24
CA ASP A 207 1.48 14.45 22.11
C ASP A 207 1.93 15.73 21.37
N HIS A 208 2.24 15.60 20.08
CA HIS A 208 2.56 16.69 19.17
C HIS A 208 1.53 16.81 18.05
N ARG A 209 1.13 18.04 17.72
CA ARG A 209 0.18 18.26 16.63
C ARG A 209 0.85 18.01 15.28
N VAL A 210 0.27 17.11 14.49
CA VAL A 210 0.56 16.97 13.06
C VAL A 210 0.05 18.22 12.34
N ARG A 211 0.84 18.74 11.39
CA ARG A 211 0.42 19.80 10.48
C ARG A 211 -0.61 19.24 9.50
N LEU A 212 -1.87 19.31 9.90
CA LEU A 212 -3.01 18.72 9.22
C LEU A 212 -3.73 19.75 8.33
N GLU A 213 -3.99 19.40 7.09
CA GLU A 213 -4.87 20.12 6.16
C GLU A 213 -5.96 19.15 5.69
N ILE A 214 -7.22 19.49 5.94
CA ILE A 214 -8.38 18.68 5.54
C ILE A 214 -9.09 19.43 4.41
N ILE A 215 -9.26 18.76 3.28
CA ILE A 215 -10.07 19.28 2.18
C ILE A 215 -11.43 18.60 2.23
N SER A 216 -12.43 19.33 2.70
CA SER A 216 -13.79 18.80 2.85
C SER A 216 -14.60 18.94 1.55
N PRO A 217 -15.46 17.96 1.21
CA PRO A 217 -16.36 18.09 0.08
C PRO A 217 -17.36 19.22 0.31
N LYS A 218 -17.55 20.11 -0.67
CA LYS A 218 -18.50 21.23 -0.55
C LYS A 218 -19.92 20.73 -0.67
N ASN A 219 -20.82 21.37 0.09
CA ASN A 219 -22.25 21.05 0.18
C ASN A 219 -22.56 19.62 0.68
N ALA A 220 -21.57 18.91 1.23
CA ALA A 220 -21.79 17.65 1.89
C ALA A 220 -22.70 17.82 3.12
N LYS A 221 -23.55 16.82 3.36
CA LYS A 221 -24.44 16.77 4.51
C LYS A 221 -24.23 15.44 5.22
N ARG A 222 -24.38 15.42 6.54
CA ARG A 222 -24.33 14.16 7.29
C ARG A 222 -25.43 13.18 6.89
N SER A 223 -26.56 13.69 6.40
CA SER A 223 -27.66 12.90 5.84
C SER A 223 -27.48 12.55 4.36
N PHE A 224 -26.24 12.46 3.87
CA PHE A 224 -25.94 12.19 2.46
C PHE A 224 -26.57 10.85 2.03
N ASP A 225 -27.10 10.81 0.81
CA ASP A 225 -27.74 9.63 0.25
C ASP A 225 -27.24 9.44 -1.19
N TRP A 226 -26.43 8.40 -1.41
CA TRP A 226 -25.80 8.12 -2.72
C TRP A 226 -26.83 8.01 -3.85
N ASP A 227 -28.00 7.43 -3.59
CA ASP A 227 -29.04 7.27 -4.61
C ASP A 227 -29.62 8.62 -5.04
N LYS A 228 -29.60 9.64 -4.17
CA LYS A 228 -30.23 10.95 -4.42
C LYS A 228 -29.26 12.06 -4.81
N GLU A 229 -28.02 11.98 -4.37
CA GLU A 229 -27.07 13.10 -4.47
C GLU A 229 -26.22 13.06 -5.75
N GLY A 230 -26.23 11.95 -6.49
CA GLY A 230 -25.61 11.86 -7.81
C GLY A 230 -24.09 11.72 -7.79
N ILE A 231 -23.53 11.17 -6.71
CA ILE A 231 -22.11 10.81 -6.64
C ILE A 231 -21.98 9.31 -6.93
N PRO A 232 -21.10 8.91 -7.87
CA PRO A 232 -20.90 7.50 -8.16
C PRO A 232 -20.28 6.78 -6.96
N TRP A 233 -20.74 5.55 -6.72
CA TRP A 233 -20.05 4.65 -5.81
C TRP A 233 -18.77 4.15 -6.48
N THR A 234 -17.63 4.39 -5.84
CA THR A 234 -16.37 3.83 -6.30
C THR A 234 -15.89 2.83 -5.27
N THR A 235 -15.71 1.58 -5.72
CA THR A 235 -15.48 0.41 -4.89
C THR A 235 -14.22 0.59 -4.02
N PRO A 236 -14.35 0.66 -2.68
CA PRO A 236 -13.22 0.85 -1.78
C PRO A 236 -12.50 -0.45 -1.42
N SER A 237 -13.16 -1.60 -1.63
CA SER A 237 -12.64 -2.95 -1.45
C SER A 237 -13.39 -3.94 -2.33
N PRO A 238 -12.79 -5.09 -2.70
CA PRO A 238 -13.43 -6.07 -3.60
C PRO A 238 -14.79 -6.54 -3.13
N ASN A 239 -14.99 -6.60 -1.81
CA ASN A 239 -16.20 -7.11 -1.18
C ASN A 239 -17.23 -6.03 -0.82
N LEU A 240 -16.99 -4.77 -1.20
CA LEU A 240 -17.98 -3.67 -1.14
C LEU A 240 -18.25 -3.06 -2.54
N PRO A 241 -18.69 -3.89 -3.52
CA PRO A 241 -18.83 -3.46 -4.92
C PRO A 241 -19.97 -2.46 -5.13
N THR A 242 -20.93 -2.38 -4.20
CA THR A 242 -22.14 -1.55 -4.34
C THR A 242 -22.43 -0.77 -3.07
N VAL A 243 -23.23 0.30 -3.20
CA VAL A 243 -23.79 1.05 -2.07
C VAL A 243 -24.58 0.13 -1.13
N ASP A 244 -25.31 -0.84 -1.67
CA ASP A 244 -26.08 -1.80 -0.85
C ASP A 244 -25.15 -2.66 0.01
N SER A 245 -24.08 -3.21 -0.57
CA SER A 245 -23.05 -3.94 0.19
C SER A 245 -22.47 -3.07 1.31
N ALA A 246 -22.15 -1.80 1.02
CA ALA A 246 -21.58 -0.88 2.00
C ALA A 246 -22.54 -0.50 3.14
N ILE A 247 -23.82 -0.28 2.83
CA ILE A 247 -24.83 0.05 3.82
C ILE A 247 -25.15 -1.17 4.70
N ASN A 248 -25.22 -2.36 4.11
CA ASN A 248 -25.45 -3.59 4.84
C ASN A 248 -24.22 -4.00 5.69
N TYR A 249 -23.00 -3.72 5.21
CA TYR A 249 -21.75 -4.00 5.92
C TYR A 249 -21.74 -3.41 7.34
N LEU A 250 -22.36 -2.23 7.54
CA LEU A 250 -22.45 -1.56 8.84
C LEU A 250 -22.98 -2.46 9.98
N GLY A 251 -23.79 -3.47 9.65
CA GLY A 251 -24.24 -4.49 10.60
C GLY A 251 -23.78 -5.91 10.27
N LEU A 252 -23.80 -6.29 8.98
CA LEU A 252 -23.49 -7.67 8.57
C LEU A 252 -22.02 -8.07 8.77
N VAL A 253 -21.10 -7.11 8.95
CA VAL A 253 -19.70 -7.44 9.31
C VAL A 253 -19.61 -8.25 10.61
N LEU A 254 -20.54 -8.05 11.56
CA LEU A 254 -20.55 -8.80 12.83
C LEU A 254 -20.83 -10.29 12.64
N LEU A 255 -21.39 -10.69 11.49
CA LEU A 255 -21.56 -12.11 11.14
C LEU A 255 -20.23 -12.82 10.84
N GLU A 256 -19.14 -12.10 10.56
CA GLU A 256 -17.80 -12.73 10.47
C GLU A 256 -17.35 -13.32 11.81
N GLY A 257 -17.99 -12.90 12.91
CA GLY A 257 -17.84 -13.45 14.24
C GLY A 257 -18.54 -14.79 14.49
N VAL A 258 -19.33 -15.30 13.54
CA VAL A 258 -20.04 -16.59 13.65
C VAL A 258 -19.76 -17.49 12.44
N ASN A 259 -20.19 -18.74 12.50
CA ASN A 259 -19.92 -19.74 11.46
C ASN A 259 -20.86 -19.62 10.24
N VAL A 260 -21.04 -18.43 9.66
CA VAL A 260 -21.80 -18.20 8.42
C VAL A 260 -20.92 -17.60 7.33
N SER A 261 -21.27 -17.83 6.07
CA SER A 261 -20.74 -17.02 4.96
C SER A 261 -21.50 -15.69 4.92
N VAL A 262 -20.78 -14.59 4.71
CA VAL A 262 -21.34 -13.24 4.49
C VAL A 262 -21.42 -12.89 3.00
N GLY A 263 -21.47 -13.90 2.13
CA GLY A 263 -21.63 -13.74 0.68
C GLY A 263 -20.35 -13.36 -0.06
N ARG A 264 -19.19 -13.28 0.61
CA ARG A 264 -17.88 -13.20 -0.06
C ARG A 264 -17.71 -14.39 -1.01
N GLY A 265 -17.05 -14.17 -2.15
CA GLY A 265 -16.96 -15.18 -3.21
C GLY A 265 -18.25 -15.37 -4.02
N THR A 266 -19.17 -14.39 -3.97
CA THR A 266 -20.36 -14.32 -4.83
C THR A 266 -20.47 -12.93 -5.46
N THR A 267 -21.52 -12.69 -6.25
CA THR A 267 -21.81 -11.36 -6.81
C THR A 267 -22.51 -10.41 -5.83
N ALA A 268 -22.72 -10.83 -4.58
CA ALA A 268 -23.49 -10.07 -3.58
C ALA A 268 -22.89 -10.21 -2.15
N PRO A 269 -21.59 -9.88 -1.96
CA PRO A 269 -20.97 -9.83 -0.65
C PRO A 269 -21.64 -8.78 0.24
N PHE A 270 -21.80 -9.11 1.53
CA PHE A 270 -22.53 -8.33 2.51
C PHE A 270 -23.95 -7.95 2.07
N VAL A 271 -24.55 -8.77 1.20
CA VAL A 271 -25.97 -8.70 0.86
C VAL A 271 -26.59 -10.07 1.11
N TYR A 272 -25.88 -11.14 0.75
CA TYR A 272 -26.21 -12.50 1.16
C TYR A 272 -25.48 -12.89 2.43
N PHE A 273 -26.15 -13.67 3.28
CA PHE A 273 -25.49 -14.43 4.32
C PHE A 273 -26.17 -15.77 4.51
N GLY A 274 -25.43 -16.80 4.92
CA GLY A 274 -25.96 -18.15 4.95
C GLY A 274 -24.94 -19.22 5.27
N ALA A 275 -25.43 -20.44 5.50
CA ALA A 275 -24.62 -21.63 5.69
C ALA A 275 -25.37 -22.87 5.21
N PRO A 276 -24.68 -23.99 4.90
CA PRO A 276 -25.35 -25.23 4.51
C PRO A 276 -26.34 -25.77 5.56
N TRP A 277 -26.07 -25.49 6.84
CA TRP A 277 -26.88 -25.92 7.99
C TRP A 277 -28.10 -25.05 8.29
N MET A 278 -28.31 -23.93 7.59
CA MET A 278 -29.50 -23.10 7.78
C MET A 278 -30.73 -23.74 7.10
N ILE A 279 -31.28 -24.76 7.73
CA ILE A 279 -32.49 -25.45 7.29
C ILE A 279 -33.72 -24.55 7.51
N GLU A 280 -34.64 -24.49 6.54
CA GLU A 280 -35.84 -23.63 6.57
C GLU A 280 -35.56 -22.12 6.81
N PRO A 281 -34.68 -21.48 6.01
CA PRO A 281 -34.35 -20.06 6.18
C PRO A 281 -35.58 -19.13 6.06
N GLU A 282 -36.66 -19.57 5.40
CA GLU A 282 -37.94 -18.88 5.33
C GLU A 282 -38.55 -18.57 6.70
N LYS A 283 -38.47 -19.51 7.66
CA LYS A 283 -39.01 -19.28 9.02
C LYS A 283 -38.23 -18.20 9.75
N LEU A 284 -36.90 -18.22 9.61
CA LEU A 284 -36.04 -17.15 10.15
C LEU A 284 -36.37 -15.80 9.48
N ALA A 285 -36.59 -15.78 8.17
CA ALA A 285 -36.97 -14.56 7.45
C ALA A 285 -38.28 -13.98 7.98
N GLU A 286 -39.30 -14.81 8.18
CA GLU A 286 -40.60 -14.42 8.72
C GLU A 286 -40.46 -13.79 10.12
N GLU A 287 -39.73 -14.46 11.04
CA GLU A 287 -39.46 -13.96 12.39
C GLU A 287 -38.73 -12.60 12.38
N LEU A 288 -37.67 -12.48 11.58
CA LEU A 288 -36.88 -11.26 11.50
C LEU A 288 -37.68 -10.11 10.86
N ASN A 289 -38.48 -10.40 9.83
CA ASN A 289 -39.27 -9.39 9.14
C ASN A 289 -40.37 -8.80 10.04
N GLN A 290 -40.97 -9.58 10.95
CA GLN A 290 -41.93 -9.08 11.94
C GLN A 290 -41.32 -8.01 12.86
N ASN A 291 -40.01 -8.09 13.12
CA ASN A 291 -39.30 -7.20 14.04
C ASN A 291 -38.55 -6.04 13.36
N SER A 292 -38.55 -6.00 12.02
CA SER A 292 -37.78 -5.06 11.21
C SER A 292 -38.30 -3.61 11.26
N GLY A 293 -39.56 -3.41 11.62
CA GLY A 293 -40.21 -2.09 11.62
C GLY A 293 -40.34 -1.45 10.23
N GLY A 294 -40.14 -2.22 9.15
CA GLY A 294 -40.20 -1.72 7.76
C GLY A 294 -38.95 -0.99 7.27
N ASP A 295 -37.92 -0.85 8.12
CA ASP A 295 -36.66 -0.20 7.73
C ASP A 295 -35.80 -1.08 6.81
N TYR A 296 -35.96 -2.40 6.90
CA TYR A 296 -35.27 -3.41 6.10
C TYR A 296 -36.10 -4.69 6.05
N TYR A 297 -35.77 -5.60 5.14
CA TYR A 297 -36.39 -6.92 5.09
C TYR A 297 -35.41 -7.98 4.60
N TYR A 298 -35.75 -9.23 4.90
CA TYR A 298 -35.01 -10.42 4.52
C TYR A 298 -35.79 -11.25 3.51
N GLN A 299 -35.08 -11.81 2.54
CA GLN A 299 -35.61 -12.79 1.58
C GLN A 299 -34.73 -14.02 1.57
N THR A 300 -35.30 -15.20 1.32
CA THR A 300 -34.49 -16.41 1.18
C THR A 300 -33.60 -16.35 -0.06
N VAL A 301 -32.41 -16.91 0.05
CA VAL A 301 -31.46 -17.04 -1.05
C VAL A 301 -30.64 -18.32 -0.89
N PHE A 302 -30.28 -18.92 -2.02
CA PHE A 302 -29.29 -19.99 -2.09
C PHE A 302 -28.08 -19.47 -2.87
N PHE A 303 -26.89 -19.69 -2.35
CA PHE A 303 -25.66 -19.22 -3.00
C PHE A 303 -24.51 -20.17 -2.72
N LYS A 304 -23.49 -20.15 -3.57
CA LYS A 304 -22.30 -20.99 -3.47
C LYS A 304 -21.04 -20.12 -3.60
N PRO A 305 -20.35 -19.82 -2.48
CA PRO A 305 -19.11 -19.05 -2.49
C PRO A 305 -17.99 -19.74 -3.27
N VAL A 306 -17.21 -18.98 -4.04
CA VAL A 306 -16.00 -19.51 -4.71
C VAL A 306 -14.73 -19.39 -3.85
N PHE A 307 -14.79 -18.62 -2.76
CA PHE A 307 -13.78 -18.52 -1.71
C PHE A 307 -14.43 -18.20 -0.36
N GLY A 308 -13.65 -18.23 0.73
CA GLY A 308 -14.15 -17.96 2.08
C GLY A 308 -14.92 -19.13 2.71
N PRO A 309 -15.71 -18.87 3.79
CA PRO A 309 -16.50 -19.91 4.47
C PRO A 309 -17.44 -20.65 3.50
N TYR A 310 -17.50 -21.98 3.64
CA TYR A 310 -18.31 -22.87 2.80
C TYR A 310 -18.00 -22.79 1.30
N LYS A 311 -16.73 -22.56 0.96
CA LYS A 311 -16.24 -22.57 -0.42
C LYS A 311 -16.74 -23.82 -1.15
N ASN A 312 -17.35 -23.60 -2.30
CA ASN A 312 -17.92 -24.62 -3.19
C ASN A 312 -19.10 -25.43 -2.62
N GLU A 313 -19.63 -25.08 -1.44
CA GLU A 313 -20.82 -25.68 -0.85
C GLU A 313 -22.04 -24.77 -1.09
N ILE A 314 -23.25 -25.36 -1.12
CA ILE A 314 -24.48 -24.57 -1.24
C ILE A 314 -24.86 -24.06 0.15
N CYS A 315 -24.80 -22.75 0.33
CA CYS A 315 -25.35 -22.06 1.48
C CYS A 315 -26.85 -21.82 1.27
N ARG A 316 -27.63 -22.15 2.28
CA ARG A 316 -29.01 -21.69 2.46
C ARG A 316 -28.94 -20.45 3.34
N GLY A 317 -29.73 -19.43 3.04
CA GLY A 317 -29.58 -18.19 3.78
C GLY A 317 -30.56 -17.12 3.40
N LEU A 318 -30.20 -15.89 3.76
CA LEU A 318 -31.02 -14.71 3.58
C LEU A 318 -30.25 -13.61 2.82
N ARG A 319 -31.01 -12.84 2.05
CA ARG A 319 -30.63 -11.57 1.46
C ARG A 319 -31.17 -10.45 2.35
N LEU A 320 -30.32 -9.54 2.80
CA LEU A 320 -30.75 -8.30 3.47
C LEU A 320 -30.97 -7.19 2.44
N THR A 321 -32.14 -6.57 2.47
CA THR A 321 -32.45 -5.36 1.70
C THR A 321 -32.86 -4.23 2.65
N VAL A 322 -32.08 -3.16 2.69
CA VAL A 322 -32.40 -1.95 3.46
C VAL A 322 -33.34 -1.05 2.65
N VAL A 323 -34.49 -0.72 3.22
CA VAL A 323 -35.50 0.16 2.62
C VAL A 323 -35.27 1.60 3.06
N ASN A 324 -35.09 1.80 4.36
CA ASN A 324 -34.78 3.09 4.95
C ASN A 324 -33.29 3.17 5.28
N ARG A 325 -32.54 3.98 4.54
CA ARG A 325 -31.10 4.16 4.76
C ARG A 325 -30.76 4.76 6.14
N LYS A 326 -31.75 5.22 6.91
CA LYS A 326 -31.58 5.69 8.30
C LYS A 326 -31.81 4.62 9.38
N TYR A 327 -31.81 3.35 9.01
CA TYR A 327 -31.97 2.23 9.95
C TYR A 327 -30.85 2.16 11.01
N ASP A 328 -31.10 1.42 12.09
CA ASP A 328 -30.09 1.11 13.12
C ASP A 328 -29.40 -0.23 12.79
N PRO A 329 -28.15 -0.21 12.26
CA PRO A 329 -27.43 -1.43 11.90
C PRO A 329 -27.03 -2.28 13.10
N LEU A 330 -26.85 -1.68 14.29
CA LEU A 330 -26.44 -2.42 15.49
C LEU A 330 -27.63 -3.19 16.07
N LYS A 331 -28.81 -2.55 16.06
CA LYS A 331 -30.07 -3.23 16.39
C LYS A 331 -30.29 -4.43 15.48
N MET A 332 -30.18 -4.19 14.17
CA MET A 332 -30.36 -5.21 13.14
C MET A 332 -29.40 -6.39 13.36
N ALA A 333 -28.11 -6.12 13.50
CA ALA A 333 -27.10 -7.16 13.67
C ALA A 333 -27.28 -7.95 14.97
N PHE A 334 -27.60 -7.28 16.08
CA PHE A 334 -27.85 -7.94 17.36
C PHE A 334 -29.04 -8.90 17.27
N GLN A 335 -30.18 -8.42 16.74
CA GLN A 335 -31.39 -9.23 16.60
C GLN A 335 -31.17 -10.40 15.63
N LEU A 336 -30.47 -10.15 14.52
CA LEU A 336 -30.14 -11.19 13.54
C LEU A 336 -29.29 -12.31 14.16
N ILE A 337 -28.21 -11.96 14.85
CA ILE A 337 -27.31 -12.95 15.46
C ILE A 337 -28.00 -13.70 16.61
N ALA A 338 -28.80 -13.01 17.42
CA ALA A 338 -29.60 -13.65 18.46
C ALA A 338 -30.61 -14.65 17.86
N ALA A 339 -31.30 -14.29 16.78
CA ALA A 339 -32.24 -15.19 16.11
C ALA A 339 -31.54 -16.39 15.46
N LEU A 340 -30.37 -16.19 14.84
CA LEU A 340 -29.54 -17.30 14.33
C LEU A 340 -29.14 -18.28 15.44
N LYS A 341 -28.69 -17.76 16.59
CA LYS A 341 -28.33 -18.58 17.75
C LYS A 341 -29.53 -19.34 18.32
N SER A 342 -30.71 -18.71 18.38
CA SER A 342 -31.93 -19.31 18.94
C SER A 342 -32.51 -20.41 18.04
N ASN A 343 -32.48 -20.21 16.72
CA ASN A 343 -33.15 -21.09 15.76
C ASN A 343 -32.27 -22.27 15.29
N TYR A 344 -30.95 -22.18 15.38
CA TYR A 344 -30.05 -23.19 14.83
C TYR A 344 -29.08 -23.75 15.88
N LYS A 345 -29.11 -25.06 16.10
CA LYS A 345 -28.21 -25.75 17.05
C LYS A 345 -26.76 -25.75 16.55
N GLU A 346 -26.57 -25.65 15.24
CA GLU A 346 -25.29 -25.60 14.55
C GLU A 346 -24.61 -24.24 14.66
N PHE A 347 -25.31 -23.20 15.14
CA PHE A 347 -24.74 -21.89 15.38
C PHE A 347 -23.52 -21.99 16.32
N LYS A 348 -22.42 -21.36 15.91
CA LYS A 348 -21.21 -21.25 16.70
C LYS A 348 -20.60 -19.87 16.53
N TRP A 349 -20.18 -19.28 17.65
CA TRP A 349 -19.22 -18.19 17.63
C TRP A 349 -17.90 -18.70 17.03
N ARG A 350 -17.33 -17.92 16.12
CA ARG A 350 -16.01 -18.21 15.55
C ARG A 350 -14.95 -17.88 16.61
N SER A 351 -14.24 -18.89 17.06
CA SER A 351 -13.18 -18.76 18.06
C SER A 351 -11.79 -18.98 17.46
N TYR A 352 -10.79 -18.45 18.16
CA TYR A 352 -9.38 -18.74 17.95
C TYR A 352 -8.92 -19.91 18.84
N PRO A 353 -7.76 -20.55 18.57
CA PRO A 353 -7.25 -21.66 19.37
C PRO A 353 -7.04 -21.35 20.86
N ASP A 354 -6.86 -20.07 21.21
CA ASP A 354 -6.69 -19.59 22.59
C ASP A 354 -8.03 -19.40 23.35
N GLY A 355 -9.17 -19.72 22.71
CA GLY A 355 -10.50 -19.62 23.30
C GLY A 355 -11.12 -18.22 23.20
N THR A 356 -10.45 -17.25 22.59
CA THR A 356 -11.03 -15.93 22.31
C THR A 356 -11.96 -15.97 21.08
N TYR A 357 -12.88 -15.02 20.96
CA TYR A 357 -13.88 -15.00 19.88
C TYR A 357 -13.65 -13.84 18.92
N ASN A 358 -13.75 -14.10 17.62
CA ASN A 358 -13.55 -13.10 16.57
C ASN A 358 -14.48 -11.89 16.73
N VAL A 359 -15.75 -12.12 17.10
CA VAL A 359 -16.71 -11.04 17.34
C VAL A 359 -16.25 -10.06 18.44
N ASP A 360 -15.53 -10.53 19.45
CA ASP A 360 -15.08 -9.68 20.56
C ASP A 360 -13.97 -8.72 20.08
N PHE A 361 -13.18 -9.12 19.08
CA PHE A 361 -12.21 -8.25 18.41
C PHE A 361 -12.86 -7.25 17.46
N LEU A 362 -13.92 -7.65 16.73
CA LEU A 362 -14.68 -6.74 15.86
C LEU A 362 -15.40 -5.68 16.70
N TRP A 363 -16.12 -6.13 17.73
CA TRP A 363 -16.90 -5.28 18.61
C TRP A 363 -16.04 -4.46 19.59
N GLY A 364 -14.91 -5.02 20.00
CA GLY A 364 -13.93 -4.39 20.88
C GLY A 364 -14.08 -4.71 22.36
N THR A 365 -15.14 -5.43 22.77
CA THR A 365 -15.31 -6.00 24.13
C THR A 365 -16.08 -7.32 24.03
N GLU A 366 -16.24 -8.05 25.14
CA GLU A 366 -17.08 -9.26 25.18
C GLU A 366 -18.57 -8.96 25.35
N SER A 367 -18.96 -7.69 25.54
CA SER A 367 -20.30 -7.30 25.97
C SER A 367 -21.38 -7.71 24.96
N PHE A 368 -21.12 -7.54 23.66
CA PHE A 368 -22.06 -7.86 22.58
C PHE A 368 -22.39 -9.35 22.55
N ARG A 369 -21.35 -10.19 22.52
CA ARG A 369 -21.47 -11.64 22.54
C ARG A 369 -22.14 -12.12 23.83
N LYS A 370 -21.68 -11.64 24.99
CA LYS A 370 -22.22 -12.05 26.29
C LYS A 370 -23.68 -11.64 26.47
N ALA A 371 -24.09 -10.48 25.95
CA ALA A 371 -25.49 -10.05 25.96
C ALA A 371 -26.38 -10.98 25.13
N ILE A 372 -25.91 -11.41 23.94
CA ILE A 372 -26.63 -12.39 23.12
C ILE A 372 -26.64 -13.77 23.81
N ASP A 373 -25.51 -14.22 24.35
CA ASP A 373 -25.40 -15.50 25.05
C ASP A 373 -26.32 -15.58 26.28
N SER A 374 -26.54 -14.45 26.97
CA SER A 374 -27.44 -14.36 28.12
C SER A 374 -28.91 -14.17 27.75
N GLY A 375 -29.27 -14.14 26.46
CA GLY A 375 -30.64 -13.88 25.99
C GLY A 375 -31.13 -12.46 26.27
N LYS A 376 -30.23 -11.49 26.45
CA LYS A 376 -30.59 -10.09 26.70
C LYS A 376 -31.26 -9.50 25.46
N SER A 377 -32.34 -8.73 25.63
CA SER A 377 -32.94 -8.00 24.51
C SER A 377 -32.06 -6.83 24.07
N TYR A 378 -32.16 -6.44 22.79
CA TYR A 378 -31.43 -5.27 22.30
C TYR A 378 -31.81 -3.99 23.05
N GLY A 379 -33.07 -3.85 23.50
CA GLY A 379 -33.50 -2.70 24.32
C GLY A 379 -32.64 -2.54 25.58
N LEU A 380 -32.52 -3.60 26.38
CA LEU A 380 -31.70 -3.60 27.59
C LEU A 380 -30.19 -3.50 27.28
N TYR A 381 -29.75 -3.98 26.12
CA TYR A 381 -28.36 -3.81 25.69
C TYR A 381 -28.08 -2.36 25.28
N SER A 382 -29.01 -1.71 24.59
CA SER A 382 -28.90 -0.30 24.18
C SER A 382 -28.90 0.67 25.37
N GLU A 383 -29.58 0.34 26.46
CA GLU A 383 -29.52 1.10 27.73
C GLU A 383 -28.10 1.10 28.33
N TYR A 384 -27.37 -0.01 28.21
CA TYR A 384 -25.98 -0.11 28.62
C TYR A 384 -25.05 0.75 27.75
N LEU A 385 -25.30 0.80 26.43
CA LEU A 385 -24.50 1.60 25.48
C LEU A 385 -24.79 3.10 25.58
N SER A 386 -26.03 3.49 25.87
CA SER A 386 -26.52 4.88 25.86
C SER A 386 -25.61 5.89 26.60
N PRO A 387 -25.17 5.66 27.86
CA PRO A 387 -24.28 6.60 28.53
C PRO A 387 -22.91 6.75 27.84
N ILE A 388 -22.35 5.65 27.32
CA ILE A 388 -21.07 5.64 26.58
C ILE A 388 -21.20 6.43 25.28
N GLU A 389 -22.27 6.16 24.53
CA GLU A 389 -22.59 6.87 23.29
C GLU A 389 -22.79 8.36 23.55
N LYS A 390 -23.49 8.73 24.63
CA LYS A 390 -23.74 10.13 24.99
C LYS A 390 -22.44 10.87 25.30
N GLU A 391 -21.60 10.32 26.18
CA GLU A 391 -20.32 10.92 26.58
C GLU A 391 -19.41 11.14 25.35
N TYR A 392 -19.25 10.11 24.52
CA TYR A 392 -18.45 10.19 23.32
C TYR A 392 -18.96 11.27 22.35
N ASN A 393 -20.26 11.32 22.11
CA ASN A 393 -20.85 12.30 21.19
C ASN A 393 -20.81 13.73 21.73
N GLU A 394 -20.84 13.93 23.04
CA GLU A 394 -20.61 15.25 23.66
C GLU A 394 -19.17 15.70 23.47
N LYS A 395 -18.20 14.79 23.64
CA LYS A 395 -16.79 15.04 23.35
C LYS A 395 -16.54 15.39 21.88
N LEU A 396 -17.16 14.69 20.93
CA LEU A 396 -16.99 15.01 19.51
C LEU A 396 -17.49 16.40 19.13
N LYS A 397 -18.62 16.85 19.72
CA LYS A 397 -19.17 18.18 19.45
C LYS A 397 -18.20 19.30 19.84
N SER A 398 -17.53 19.20 20.99
CA SER A 398 -16.58 20.23 21.44
C SER A 398 -15.40 20.34 20.46
N ILE A 399 -14.88 19.21 19.99
CA ILE A 399 -13.71 19.15 19.10
C ILE A 399 -14.06 19.68 17.70
N ILE A 400 -15.16 19.22 17.11
CA ILE A 400 -15.58 19.63 15.76
C ILE A 400 -15.88 21.14 15.75
N SER A 401 -16.60 21.66 16.75
CA SER A 401 -16.93 23.09 16.82
C SER A 401 -15.71 24.00 16.98
N THR A 402 -14.65 23.52 17.65
CA THR A 402 -13.41 24.26 17.88
C THR A 402 -12.55 24.30 16.62
N ASN A 403 -12.48 23.20 15.85
CA ASN A 403 -11.71 23.13 14.62
C ASN A 403 -12.34 23.89 13.44
N THR A 404 -13.67 24.04 13.40
CA THR A 404 -14.33 24.92 12.41
C THR A 404 -13.95 26.40 12.53
N LYS A 405 -13.46 26.87 13.69
CA LYS A 405 -12.99 28.25 13.86
C LYS A 405 -11.54 28.47 13.45
N PHE A 406 -10.72 27.41 13.42
CA PHE A 406 -9.30 27.52 13.04
C PHE A 406 -9.06 27.50 11.52
N LEU A 407 -10.04 27.04 10.74
CA LEU A 407 -9.95 26.93 9.28
C LEU A 407 -10.12 28.26 8.51
N SER A 408 -10.45 29.38 9.18
CA SER A 408 -10.71 30.67 8.51
C SER A 408 -9.63 31.75 8.73
N GLY A 409 -8.45 31.43 9.24
CA GLY A 409 -7.45 32.48 9.47
C GLY A 409 -6.03 31.97 9.63
N THR A 410 -5.21 32.13 8.60
CA THR A 410 -3.85 32.70 8.72
C THR A 410 -3.24 32.97 7.35
N ILE A 411 -3.29 34.24 6.93
CA ILE A 411 -2.38 34.83 5.94
C ILE A 411 -1.37 35.67 6.72
N SER A 412 -0.09 35.53 6.34
CA SER A 412 1.06 36.38 6.69
C SER A 412 1.73 36.18 8.05
N PHE A 413 2.98 35.69 8.06
CA PHE A 413 4.13 36.44 8.58
C PHE A 413 5.50 35.85 8.18
N CYS A 414 6.51 36.70 8.26
CA CYS A 414 7.77 36.80 7.51
C CYS A 414 8.96 35.88 7.90
N ILE A 415 9.74 35.50 6.86
CA ILE A 415 11.20 35.72 6.60
C ILE A 415 12.28 35.57 7.74
N LEU A 416 13.38 34.90 7.33
CA LEU A 416 14.81 34.89 7.76
C LEU A 416 15.31 33.92 8.88
N PHE A 417 16.18 32.95 8.55
CA PHE A 417 17.66 33.01 8.72
C PHE A 417 18.41 31.74 8.23
N LEU A 418 19.72 31.92 7.98
CA LEU A 418 20.73 31.14 7.23
C LEU A 418 21.44 29.97 7.97
N ILE A 419 21.90 28.99 7.16
CA ILE A 419 23.21 28.27 7.06
C ILE A 419 23.84 27.59 8.31
N LEU A 420 24.17 26.29 8.17
CA LEU A 420 25.55 25.75 8.26
C LEU A 420 25.67 24.31 7.72
N ASN A 421 26.62 24.13 6.81
CA ASN A 421 27.15 22.86 6.29
C ASN A 421 28.34 22.41 7.15
N VAL A 422 28.50 21.11 7.35
CA VAL A 422 29.83 20.50 7.57
C VAL A 422 29.86 19.14 6.87
N SER A 423 30.85 18.97 5.99
CA SER A 423 31.27 17.68 5.42
C SER A 423 32.49 17.16 6.19
N VAL A 424 32.63 15.84 6.30
CA VAL A 424 33.85 15.18 6.80
C VAL A 424 34.31 14.17 5.75
N PHE A 425 35.59 14.27 5.36
CA PHE A 425 36.36 13.24 4.65
C PHE A 425 37.38 12.63 5.61
N ALA A 426 37.74 11.36 5.42
CA ALA A 426 39.08 10.82 5.69
C ALA A 426 39.30 9.46 4.99
N GLU A 427 40.55 9.27 4.55
CA GLU A 427 41.14 8.21 3.72
C GLU A 427 41.46 6.90 4.47
N ASN A 428 41.22 5.76 3.81
CA ASN A 428 42.16 4.66 3.52
C ASN A 428 41.39 3.48 2.90
N SER A 429 41.94 2.88 1.86
CA SER A 429 41.37 1.78 1.07
C SER A 429 41.52 0.42 1.78
N GLU A 430 40.91 0.28 2.95
CA GLU A 430 40.73 -1.01 3.63
C GLU A 430 39.26 -1.44 3.56
N TRP A 431 39.02 -2.76 3.54
CA TRP A 431 37.66 -3.29 3.59
C TRP A 431 37.03 -2.99 4.94
N LYS A 432 35.92 -2.26 4.92
CA LYS A 432 35.06 -2.07 6.08
C LYS A 432 34.00 -3.15 6.12
N GLU A 433 34.06 -4.00 7.13
CA GLU A 433 33.04 -5.03 7.40
C GLU A 433 31.76 -4.40 7.97
N TYR A 434 30.59 -4.93 7.57
CA TYR A 434 29.29 -4.50 8.06
C TYR A 434 28.53 -5.63 8.75
N THR A 435 27.90 -5.31 9.88
CA THR A 435 26.84 -6.16 10.42
C THR A 435 25.63 -6.18 9.48
N LEU A 436 24.80 -7.23 9.56
CA LEU A 436 23.58 -7.34 8.72
C LEU A 436 22.68 -6.08 8.83
N LYS A 437 22.58 -5.50 10.04
CA LYS A 437 21.79 -4.28 10.29
C LYS A 437 22.33 -3.06 9.55
N GLU A 438 23.65 -2.88 9.52
CA GLU A 438 24.32 -1.76 8.82
C GLU A 438 24.30 -1.97 7.32
N LEU A 439 24.51 -3.21 6.89
CA LEU A 439 24.46 -3.63 5.50
C LEU A 439 23.10 -3.31 4.87
N ILE A 440 21.98 -3.58 5.56
CA ILE A 440 20.62 -3.25 5.06
C ILE A 440 20.48 -1.76 4.72
N GLY A 441 21.13 -0.86 5.47
CA GLY A 441 21.15 0.57 5.17
C GLY A 441 21.93 0.87 3.89
N LYS A 442 23.10 0.25 3.72
CA LYS A 442 23.95 0.39 2.52
C LYS A 442 23.31 -0.17 1.27
N LEU A 443 22.68 -1.34 1.34
CA LEU A 443 22.02 -1.99 0.21
C LEU A 443 20.91 -1.14 -0.40
N LYS A 444 20.31 -0.21 0.36
CA LYS A 444 19.36 0.77 -0.18
C LYS A 444 20.03 1.81 -1.09
N TYR A 445 21.21 2.29 -0.71
CA TYR A 445 22.02 3.22 -1.52
C TYR A 445 22.42 2.56 -2.86
N TYR A 446 22.89 1.32 -2.80
CA TYR A 446 23.29 0.54 -3.98
C TYR A 446 22.13 0.00 -4.81
N THR A 447 20.89 0.29 -4.43
CA THR A 447 19.68 -0.24 -5.10
C THR A 447 19.71 -1.77 -5.23
N TYR A 448 20.21 -2.47 -4.19
CA TYR A 448 20.48 -3.92 -4.22
C TYR A 448 19.30 -4.77 -4.68
N ALA A 449 18.06 -4.35 -4.43
CA ALA A 449 16.88 -5.04 -4.94
C ALA A 449 16.87 -5.14 -6.48
N LYS A 450 17.33 -4.10 -7.19
CA LYS A 450 17.49 -4.14 -8.66
C LYS A 450 18.63 -5.08 -9.07
N VAL A 451 19.73 -5.10 -8.32
CA VAL A 451 20.86 -6.02 -8.53
C VAL A 451 20.43 -7.47 -8.34
N ALA A 452 19.75 -7.80 -7.24
CA ALA A 452 19.22 -9.14 -7.00
C ALA A 452 18.16 -9.54 -8.06
N GLN A 453 17.38 -8.59 -8.57
CA GLN A 453 16.42 -8.86 -9.64
C GLN A 453 17.11 -9.16 -10.98
N SER A 454 18.18 -8.46 -11.36
CA SER A 454 18.94 -8.78 -12.57
C SER A 454 19.58 -10.17 -12.49
N LEU A 455 20.00 -10.61 -11.29
CA LEU A 455 20.54 -11.95 -11.10
C LEU A 455 19.49 -13.07 -11.21
N ARG A 456 18.23 -12.81 -10.89
CA ARG A 456 17.15 -13.82 -11.00
C ARG A 456 16.67 -14.06 -12.43
N ARG A 457 17.02 -13.19 -13.37
CA ARG A 457 16.60 -13.35 -14.77
C ARG A 457 17.50 -14.37 -15.46
N GLU A 458 16.87 -15.20 -16.28
CA GLU A 458 17.58 -16.02 -17.25
C GLU A 458 17.90 -15.17 -18.49
N TYR A 459 19.10 -15.36 -19.01
CA TYR A 459 19.54 -14.74 -20.24
C TYR A 459 19.98 -15.88 -21.17
N PRO A 460 19.60 -15.90 -22.46
CA PRO A 460 20.06 -16.89 -23.43
C PRO A 460 21.37 -16.47 -24.12
N ALA A 461 22.32 -17.39 -24.23
CA ALA A 461 23.67 -17.11 -24.73
C ALA A 461 23.67 -16.98 -26.25
N ASN A 462 24.20 -15.87 -26.79
CA ASN A 462 24.01 -15.54 -28.20
C ASN A 462 25.31 -15.48 -29.01
N ARG A 463 26.50 -15.39 -28.37
CA ARG A 463 27.79 -15.24 -29.06
C ARG A 463 28.99 -15.42 -28.14
N GLU A 464 30.08 -16.01 -28.63
CA GLU A 464 31.41 -16.03 -27.96
C GLU A 464 32.27 -14.83 -28.40
N GLN A 465 33.03 -14.25 -27.47
CA GLN A 465 33.98 -13.16 -27.74
C GLN A 465 35.30 -13.35 -26.96
N ILE A 466 36.39 -12.76 -27.47
CA ILE A 466 37.68 -12.65 -26.79
C ILE A 466 37.79 -11.27 -26.15
N TRP A 467 38.22 -11.20 -24.88
CA TRP A 467 38.47 -9.93 -24.17
C TRP A 467 39.94 -9.80 -23.81
N GLU A 468 40.45 -8.58 -23.94
CA GLU A 468 41.83 -8.25 -23.58
C GLU A 468 41.92 -7.92 -22.08
N SER A 469 42.92 -8.46 -21.41
CA SER A 469 43.29 -8.03 -20.06
C SER A 469 44.00 -6.67 -20.15
N GLY A 470 43.33 -5.59 -19.76
CA GLY A 470 43.95 -4.26 -19.62
C GLY A 470 44.56 -4.04 -18.23
N ASN A 471 45.44 -3.05 -18.08
CA ASN A 471 45.86 -2.56 -16.77
C ASN A 471 44.71 -1.76 -16.13
N CYS A 472 44.41 -2.01 -14.85
CA CYS A 472 43.43 -1.22 -14.13
C CYS A 472 43.90 0.24 -14.01
N SER A 473 43.04 1.20 -14.37
CA SER A 473 43.29 2.64 -14.11
C SER A 473 43.18 3.02 -12.64
N VAL A 474 42.64 2.12 -11.81
CA VAL A 474 42.46 2.26 -10.35
C VAL A 474 42.98 0.97 -9.70
N SER A 475 43.79 1.04 -8.65
CA SER A 475 44.28 -0.16 -7.96
C SER A 475 43.15 -0.87 -7.22
N VAL A 476 42.48 -1.83 -7.86
CA VAL A 476 41.40 -2.65 -7.27
C VAL A 476 42.04 -3.81 -6.50
N PRO A 477 41.58 -4.14 -5.26
CA PRO A 477 42.07 -5.31 -4.53
C PRO A 477 41.65 -6.61 -5.23
N ASP A 478 42.24 -7.74 -4.83
CA ASP A 478 41.80 -9.06 -5.33
C ASP A 478 40.31 -9.28 -5.01
N LEU A 479 39.52 -9.54 -6.07
CA LEU A 479 38.08 -9.76 -5.97
C LEU A 479 37.73 -11.25 -6.24
N PRO A 480 36.61 -11.76 -5.70
CA PRO A 480 36.22 -13.16 -5.87
C PRO A 480 35.98 -13.60 -7.32
N GLY A 481 36.47 -14.80 -7.66
CA GLY A 481 36.27 -15.43 -8.98
C GLY A 481 37.31 -14.99 -10.03
N PRO A 482 37.14 -15.40 -11.31
CA PRO A 482 38.04 -15.04 -12.42
C PRO A 482 37.93 -13.55 -12.85
N PHE A 483 37.90 -12.62 -11.89
CA PHE A 483 37.87 -11.19 -12.16
C PHE A 483 39.21 -10.72 -12.73
N PHE A 484 39.15 -9.87 -13.77
CA PHE A 484 40.31 -9.16 -14.31
C PHE A 484 39.92 -7.73 -14.69
N CYS A 485 40.90 -6.83 -14.71
CA CYS A 485 40.71 -5.39 -14.92
C CYS A 485 39.93 -5.03 -16.20
N GLY A 486 40.08 -5.83 -17.25
CA GLY A 486 39.35 -5.68 -18.52
C GLY A 486 37.82 -5.73 -18.38
N LEU A 487 37.29 -6.20 -17.24
CA LEU A 487 35.86 -6.26 -16.95
C LEU A 487 35.25 -4.94 -16.49
N LEU A 488 36.04 -3.97 -16.02
CA LEU A 488 35.52 -2.70 -15.50
C LEU A 488 34.79 -1.87 -16.57
N LYS A 489 35.13 -2.10 -17.84
CA LYS A 489 34.51 -1.45 -19.00
C LYS A 489 34.18 -2.49 -20.06
N GLN A 490 32.96 -2.42 -20.59
CA GLN A 490 32.49 -3.34 -21.61
C GLN A 490 33.35 -3.25 -22.89
N GLN A 491 33.79 -4.39 -23.41
CA GLN A 491 34.48 -4.51 -24.69
C GLN A 491 33.52 -4.96 -25.80
N TYR A 492 33.64 -4.37 -26.98
CA TYR A 492 32.83 -4.69 -28.16
C TYR A 492 33.71 -5.39 -29.22
N PRO A 493 33.14 -6.27 -30.07
CA PRO A 493 33.88 -6.83 -31.18
C PRO A 493 34.38 -5.73 -32.13
N PRO A 494 35.50 -5.94 -32.85
CA PRO A 494 35.89 -5.03 -33.92
C PRO A 494 34.79 -4.97 -34.99
N ASP A 495 34.33 -3.77 -35.33
CA ASP A 495 33.33 -3.57 -36.39
C ASP A 495 33.89 -4.05 -37.74
N SER A 496 33.09 -4.84 -38.47
CA SER A 496 33.39 -5.30 -39.83
C SER A 496 33.23 -4.22 -40.91
N THR A 497 33.45 -2.96 -40.57
CA THR A 497 33.34 -1.79 -41.47
C THR A 497 34.52 -0.83 -41.31
N SER A 498 35.74 -1.36 -41.36
CA SER A 498 36.89 -0.60 -41.86
C SER A 498 37.32 -1.23 -43.17
N GLU A 499 37.44 -0.38 -44.19
CA GLU A 499 37.73 -0.74 -45.56
C GLU A 499 38.98 -1.63 -45.66
N LYS A 500 38.84 -2.75 -46.38
CA LYS A 500 39.96 -3.52 -46.91
C LYS A 500 40.73 -2.62 -47.88
N ILE A 501 41.80 -1.99 -47.40
CA ILE A 501 42.89 -1.59 -48.27
C ILE A 501 43.71 -2.85 -48.55
N TYR A 502 43.51 -3.41 -49.74
CA TYR A 502 44.38 -4.45 -50.29
C TYR A 502 45.78 -3.88 -50.48
N ALA A 503 46.77 -4.48 -49.83
CA ALA A 503 48.15 -4.45 -50.30
C ALA A 503 48.64 -5.90 -50.46
N THR A 504 48.99 -6.23 -51.69
CA THR A 504 49.55 -7.51 -52.14
C THR A 504 50.92 -7.81 -51.50
N PRO A 505 51.29 -9.10 -51.33
CA PRO A 505 52.52 -9.49 -50.67
C PRO A 505 53.67 -9.62 -51.68
N GLU A 506 54.73 -8.80 -51.54
CA GLU A 506 56.02 -9.13 -52.15
C GLU A 506 57.21 -8.48 -51.42
N SER A 507 58.21 -9.33 -51.14
CA SER A 507 59.64 -9.06 -50.87
C SER A 507 60.15 -8.64 -49.47
N LEU A 508 60.82 -9.63 -48.83
CA LEU A 508 62.16 -9.61 -48.21
C LEU A 508 62.47 -8.73 -46.96
N SER A 509 62.63 -9.44 -45.82
CA SER A 509 63.60 -9.37 -44.68
C SER A 509 64.69 -8.27 -44.59
N PRO A 510 65.41 -8.10 -43.44
CA PRO A 510 65.14 -8.41 -42.01
C PRO A 510 65.41 -7.19 -41.07
N ASN A 511 65.25 -7.38 -39.76
CA ASN A 511 65.61 -6.48 -38.64
C ASN A 511 64.50 -5.59 -38.08
N SER A 512 63.61 -6.21 -37.30
CA SER A 512 63.48 -5.81 -35.90
C SER A 512 63.10 -7.04 -35.09
N THR A 513 63.99 -7.45 -34.19
CA THR A 513 63.65 -8.36 -33.10
C THR A 513 62.68 -7.64 -32.17
N TYR A 514 61.39 -7.78 -32.42
CA TYR A 514 60.37 -7.57 -31.40
C TYR A 514 60.28 -8.87 -30.62
N GLU A 515 60.78 -8.85 -29.39
CA GLU A 515 60.44 -9.86 -28.38
C GLU A 515 58.91 -9.91 -28.26
N PRO A 516 58.30 -11.10 -28.19
CA PRO A 516 56.87 -11.20 -27.92
C PRO A 516 56.66 -10.72 -26.48
N ASP A 517 56.03 -9.56 -26.31
CA ASP A 517 55.62 -9.09 -24.99
C ASP A 517 54.61 -10.10 -24.42
N SER A 518 55.13 -10.97 -23.57
CA SER A 518 54.52 -12.18 -23.03
C SER A 518 53.59 -11.85 -21.86
N GLY A 519 52.64 -10.93 -22.05
CA GLY A 519 51.80 -10.39 -20.97
C GLY A 519 50.29 -10.49 -21.16
N LEU A 520 49.77 -10.69 -22.37
CA LEU A 520 48.32 -10.70 -22.61
C LEU A 520 47.70 -12.05 -22.24
N LYS A 521 47.12 -12.16 -21.04
CA LYS A 521 46.14 -13.23 -20.73
C LYS A 521 44.92 -13.03 -21.63
N VAL A 522 44.66 -13.99 -22.51
CA VAL A 522 43.55 -14.00 -23.47
C VAL A 522 42.46 -14.88 -22.89
N TYR A 523 41.33 -14.31 -22.45
CA TYR A 523 40.20 -15.10 -21.95
C TYR A 523 39.29 -15.52 -23.11
N LYS A 524 39.13 -16.83 -23.32
CA LYS A 524 38.19 -17.41 -24.29
C LYS A 524 36.86 -17.78 -23.60
N ASN A 525 35.76 -17.84 -24.36
CA ASN A 525 34.41 -18.22 -23.92
C ASN A 525 33.59 -17.16 -23.16
N ILE A 526 33.61 -15.90 -23.62
CA ILE A 526 32.72 -14.88 -23.09
C ILE A 526 31.38 -14.91 -23.85
N GLN A 527 30.31 -15.34 -23.17
CA GLN A 527 28.96 -15.35 -23.73
C GLN A 527 28.29 -14.00 -23.54
N LEU A 528 27.97 -13.35 -24.66
CA LEU A 528 27.22 -12.09 -24.69
C LEU A 528 25.71 -12.34 -24.67
N TYR A 529 25.05 -11.72 -23.71
CA TYR A 529 23.60 -11.74 -23.55
C TYR A 529 23.06 -10.33 -23.82
N SER A 530 22.22 -10.20 -24.85
CA SER A 530 21.54 -8.93 -25.19
C SER A 530 20.16 -8.88 -24.52
N GLY A 531 19.96 -7.97 -23.57
CA GLY A 531 18.67 -7.74 -22.94
C GLY A 531 18.63 -6.44 -22.16
N THR A 532 17.52 -5.71 -22.22
CA THR A 532 17.34 -4.46 -21.46
C THR A 532 16.96 -4.78 -20.01
N THR A 533 17.89 -4.50 -19.09
CA THR A 533 17.56 -4.41 -17.66
C THR A 533 17.46 -2.94 -17.26
N ILE A 534 16.80 -2.66 -16.13
CA ILE A 534 16.63 -1.29 -15.61
C ILE A 534 17.98 -0.64 -15.23
N LEU A 535 19.03 -1.45 -15.02
CA LEU A 535 20.37 -0.99 -14.64
C LEU A 535 21.40 -1.05 -15.78
N GLY A 536 21.14 -1.75 -16.89
CA GLY A 536 22.19 -2.09 -17.84
C GLY A 536 21.73 -2.70 -19.17
N LYS A 537 22.54 -2.51 -20.21
CA LYS A 537 22.24 -3.00 -21.58
C LYS A 537 22.75 -4.43 -21.84
N ASN A 538 23.79 -4.89 -21.14
CA ASN A 538 24.49 -6.13 -21.49
C ASN A 538 24.88 -6.95 -20.25
N VAL A 539 24.77 -8.27 -20.40
CA VAL A 539 25.22 -9.26 -19.41
C VAL A 539 26.26 -10.16 -20.07
N VAL A 540 27.30 -10.50 -19.34
CA VAL A 540 28.43 -11.28 -19.82
C VAL A 540 28.71 -12.41 -18.83
N LYS A 541 28.80 -13.65 -19.31
CA LYS A 541 29.34 -14.77 -18.52
C LYS A 541 30.80 -15.00 -18.90
N ILE A 542 31.67 -15.11 -17.90
CA ILE A 542 33.09 -15.44 -18.06
C ILE A 542 33.40 -16.71 -17.28
N ASP A 543 33.91 -17.74 -17.97
CA ASP A 543 34.37 -18.98 -17.35
C ASP A 543 35.86 -18.87 -16.94
N SER A 544 36.26 -19.55 -15.86
CA SER A 544 37.63 -19.56 -15.36
C SER A 544 38.52 -20.52 -16.16
N GLU A 545 39.64 -20.04 -16.67
CA GLU A 545 40.66 -20.89 -17.31
C GLU A 545 41.51 -21.66 -16.29
N GLU A 546 41.69 -21.11 -15.09
CA GLU A 546 42.50 -21.70 -14.02
C GLU A 546 41.72 -22.76 -13.22
N ASN A 547 40.39 -22.62 -13.10
CA ASN A 547 39.52 -23.54 -12.36
C ASN A 547 38.28 -23.93 -13.19
N PRO A 548 38.32 -25.03 -13.96
CA PRO A 548 37.20 -25.46 -14.80
C PRO A 548 35.90 -25.64 -14.01
N GLY A 549 34.83 -24.97 -14.46
CA GLY A 549 33.50 -25.01 -13.84
C GLY A 549 33.15 -23.78 -13.00
N GLU A 550 34.12 -22.90 -12.73
CA GLU A 550 33.85 -21.59 -12.13
C GLU A 550 33.51 -20.55 -13.18
N SER A 551 32.57 -19.66 -12.88
CA SER A 551 32.23 -18.54 -13.76
C SER A 551 31.73 -17.34 -13.00
N ILE A 552 31.95 -16.14 -13.52
CA ILE A 552 31.26 -14.92 -13.07
C ILE A 552 30.23 -14.49 -14.11
N ARG A 553 29.13 -13.90 -13.62
CA ARG A 553 28.13 -13.23 -14.47
C ARG A 553 28.15 -11.74 -14.18
N ALA A 554 28.65 -10.96 -15.14
CA ALA A 554 28.89 -9.52 -15.06
C ALA A 554 27.80 -8.71 -15.78
N PHE A 555 27.40 -7.59 -15.19
CA PHE A 555 26.31 -6.72 -15.65
C PHE A 555 26.82 -5.30 -15.85
N TYR A 556 26.50 -4.67 -16.98
CA TYR A 556 27.06 -3.37 -17.38
C TYR A 556 26.02 -2.26 -17.44
N LEU A 557 26.34 -1.09 -16.86
CA LEU A 557 25.58 0.15 -16.97
C LEU A 557 25.43 0.62 -18.42
N ASN A 558 24.50 1.54 -18.68
CA ASN A 558 24.23 2.08 -20.03
C ASN A 558 25.44 2.76 -20.69
N ASN A 559 26.39 3.24 -19.90
CA ASN A 559 27.64 3.87 -20.35
C ASN A 559 28.79 2.85 -20.52
N GLY A 560 28.52 1.56 -20.34
CA GLY A 560 29.50 0.47 -20.48
C GLY A 560 30.34 0.20 -19.23
N GLN A 561 30.13 0.88 -18.10
CA GLN A 561 30.83 0.56 -16.86
C GLN A 561 30.24 -0.68 -16.18
N LEU A 562 31.08 -1.47 -15.50
CA LEU A 562 30.63 -2.61 -14.71
C LEU A 562 29.74 -2.13 -13.56
N SER A 563 28.50 -2.63 -13.49
CA SER A 563 27.55 -2.35 -12.41
C SER A 563 27.74 -3.32 -11.25
N HIS A 564 27.67 -4.61 -11.55
CA HIS A 564 27.81 -5.67 -10.57
C HIS A 564 28.18 -6.99 -11.25
N TYR A 565 28.71 -7.93 -10.47
CA TYR A 565 28.78 -9.32 -10.88
C TYR A 565 28.47 -10.27 -9.72
N GLU A 566 28.11 -11.49 -10.08
CA GLU A 566 27.87 -12.59 -9.13
C GLU A 566 28.92 -13.69 -9.32
N PHE A 567 29.42 -14.18 -8.19
CA PHE A 567 30.30 -15.35 -8.09
C PHE A 567 29.91 -16.17 -6.87
N ARG A 568 29.41 -17.40 -7.09
CA ARG A 568 28.94 -18.30 -6.02
C ARG A 568 27.89 -17.61 -5.12
N ASP A 569 28.18 -17.44 -3.83
CA ASP A 569 27.35 -16.79 -2.83
C ASP A 569 27.69 -15.29 -2.64
N ARG A 570 28.50 -14.71 -3.53
CA ARG A 570 28.96 -13.32 -3.47
C ARG A 570 28.40 -12.48 -4.62
N ILE A 571 27.94 -11.29 -4.27
CA ILE A 571 27.56 -10.24 -5.22
C ILE A 571 28.44 -9.03 -4.97
N LEU A 572 29.13 -8.56 -6.00
CA LEU A 572 29.95 -7.36 -5.94
C LEU A 572 29.30 -6.24 -6.74
N ILE A 573 29.15 -5.07 -6.12
CA ILE A 573 28.50 -3.89 -6.69
C ILE A 573 29.51 -2.75 -6.77
N PHE A 574 29.61 -2.12 -7.93
CA PHE A 574 30.60 -1.07 -8.22
C PHE A 574 29.89 0.30 -8.28
N ASP A 575 30.31 1.23 -7.42
CA ASP A 575 29.78 2.60 -7.38
C ASP A 575 30.64 3.55 -8.20
N TRP A 576 30.02 4.25 -9.14
CA TRP A 576 30.69 5.17 -10.07
C TRP A 576 30.12 6.58 -9.96
N SER A 577 31.01 7.58 -9.92
CA SER A 577 30.67 9.00 -10.15
C SER A 577 31.38 9.48 -11.42
N GLY A 578 30.65 9.54 -12.53
CA GLY A 578 31.24 9.75 -13.84
C GLY A 578 32.18 8.59 -14.21
N SER A 579 33.43 8.90 -14.54
CA SER A 579 34.47 7.87 -14.82
C SER A 579 35.23 7.39 -13.57
N LYS A 580 34.94 7.95 -12.39
CA LYS A 580 35.63 7.64 -11.14
C LYS A 580 34.91 6.52 -10.39
N LEU A 581 35.63 5.47 -10.00
CA LEU A 581 35.12 4.43 -9.10
C LEU A 581 35.24 4.95 -7.67
N ASN A 582 34.11 5.06 -6.96
CA ASN A 582 34.07 5.56 -5.59
C ASN A 582 34.14 4.44 -4.56
N ALA A 583 33.51 3.30 -4.85
CA ALA A 583 33.38 2.22 -3.89
C ALA A 583 33.11 0.87 -4.57
N ILE A 584 33.45 -0.22 -3.87
CA ILE A 584 32.95 -1.57 -4.17
C ILE A 584 32.31 -2.13 -2.91
N LEU A 585 31.06 -2.59 -3.03
CA LEU A 585 30.35 -3.31 -1.98
C LEU A 585 30.28 -4.80 -2.34
N GLU A 586 30.85 -5.65 -1.49
CA GLU A 586 30.70 -7.11 -1.55
C GLU A 586 29.61 -7.57 -0.58
N VAL A 587 28.69 -8.41 -1.06
CA VAL A 587 27.55 -8.92 -0.31
C VAL A 587 27.55 -10.45 -0.37
N THR A 588 27.60 -11.10 0.79
CA THR A 588 27.35 -12.54 0.92
C THR A 588 25.85 -12.80 0.99
N VAL A 589 25.35 -13.78 0.25
CA VAL A 589 23.92 -14.05 0.13
C VAL A 589 23.56 -15.51 0.33
N ASP A 590 22.30 -15.76 0.68
CA ASP A 590 21.72 -17.10 0.69
C ASP A 590 21.25 -17.55 -0.72
N PRO A 591 20.78 -18.79 -0.91
CA PRO A 591 20.34 -19.31 -2.21
C PRO A 591 19.15 -18.56 -2.85
N ILE A 592 18.43 -17.72 -2.12
CA ILE A 592 17.34 -16.88 -2.64
C ILE A 592 17.74 -15.39 -2.75
N LEU A 593 19.05 -15.10 -2.67
CA LEU A 593 19.69 -13.79 -2.76
C LEU A 593 19.39 -12.85 -1.59
N ARG A 594 19.07 -13.39 -0.41
CA ARG A 594 18.97 -12.57 0.81
C ARG A 594 20.37 -12.27 1.36
N PRO A 595 20.70 -11.01 1.66
CA PRO A 595 21.98 -10.64 2.26
C PRO A 595 22.18 -11.29 3.64
N ILE A 596 23.38 -11.81 3.88
CA ILE A 596 23.83 -12.41 5.14
C ILE A 596 24.84 -11.49 5.83
N SER A 597 25.85 -11.05 5.06
CA SER A 597 26.95 -10.18 5.51
C SER A 597 27.50 -9.39 4.33
N GLY A 598 28.32 -8.38 4.57
CA GLY A 598 28.95 -7.64 3.49
C GLY A 598 30.03 -6.69 3.97
N ARG A 599 30.87 -6.27 3.03
CA ARG A 599 32.00 -5.38 3.27
C ARG A 599 32.13 -4.39 2.13
N GLU A 600 32.64 -3.20 2.41
CA GLU A 600 32.80 -2.13 1.42
C GLU A 600 34.21 -1.57 1.47
N ILE A 601 34.79 -1.31 0.31
CA ILE A 601 36.03 -0.56 0.16
C ILE A 601 35.71 0.75 -0.56
N LEU A 602 36.27 1.85 -0.06
CA LEU A 602 36.13 3.17 -0.66
C LEU A 602 37.44 3.56 -1.36
N PHE A 603 37.33 4.21 -2.51
CA PHE A 603 38.45 4.69 -3.31
C PHE A 603 38.54 6.22 -3.22
N PRO A 604 39.76 6.78 -3.10
CA PRO A 604 39.99 8.21 -2.90
C PRO A 604 39.56 9.08 -4.08
#